data_AF-X1FI93-F1
#
_entry.id   AF-X1FI93-F1
#
_cell.length_a   1.000
_cell.length_b   1.000
_cell.length_c   1.000
_cell.angle_alpha   90.00
_cell.angle_beta   90.00
_cell.angle_gamma   90.00
#
_symmetry.space_group_name_H-M   'P 1'
#
loop_
_entity.id
_entity.type
_entity.pdbx_description
1 polymer ?
#
loop_
_entity_poly.entity_id
_entity_poly.type
_entity_poly.pdbx_seq_one_letter_code
_entity_poly.pdbx_strand_id
1 'polypeptide(L)' 'MFDYVVVVVSEDLEVGKLELSSLRDDVLLNSILVPVSESAWNGAAGNGLGTLFAIENASNAIGKDLVEEVKQRG' A
#
# COMPACT_ATOMS: atom_id res chain seq x y z
N MET A 1 6.16 -6.51 -15.42
CA MET A 1 6.08 -6.40 -13.95
C MET A 1 5.59 -5.00 -13.68
N PHE A 2 4.47 -4.87 -12.98
CA PHE A 2 3.98 -3.55 -12.60
C PHE A 2 4.63 -3.19 -11.25
N ASP A 3 5.15 -1.99 -11.13
CA ASP A 3 5.62 -1.47 -9.85
C ASP A 3 4.39 -1.14 -9.00
N TYR A 4 4.48 -1.34 -7.68
CA TYR A 4 3.39 -1.02 -6.75
C TYR A 4 3.74 0.27 -6.01
N VAL A 5 2.78 1.19 -5.91
CA VAL A 5 2.89 2.38 -5.07
C VAL A 5 1.92 2.21 -3.92
N VAL A 6 2.45 1.83 -2.75
CA VAL A 6 1.67 1.73 -1.52
C VAL A 6 1.58 3.11 -0.89
N VAL A 7 0.36 3.62 -0.74
CA VAL A 7 0.10 4.91 -0.07
C VAL A 7 -0.61 4.64 1.23
N VAL A 8 0.00 5.04 2.32
CA VAL A 8 -0.60 4.88 3.65
C VAL A 8 -1.33 6.17 4.01
N VAL A 9 -2.59 6.04 4.43
CA VAL A 9 -3.44 7.14 4.88
C VAL A 9 -3.93 6.89 6.30
N SER A 10 -4.23 7.96 7.04
CA SER A 10 -4.62 7.86 8.45
C SER A 10 -6.05 7.35 8.63
N GLU A 11 -6.93 7.60 7.66
CA GLU A 11 -8.35 7.29 7.75
C GLU A 11 -8.83 6.39 6.60
N ASP A 12 -9.68 5.41 6.91
CA ASP A 12 -10.25 4.49 5.92
C ASP A 12 -11.07 5.24 4.85
N LEU A 13 -11.66 6.39 5.20
CA LEU A 13 -12.38 7.24 4.26
C LEU A 13 -11.46 7.77 3.15
N GLU A 14 -10.19 8.01 3.45
CA GLU A 14 -9.21 8.48 2.47
C GLU A 14 -8.78 7.38 1.51
N VAL A 15 -8.79 6.12 1.95
CA VAL A 15 -8.55 4.95 1.08
C VAL A 15 -9.57 4.95 -0.06
N GLY A 16 -10.87 5.02 0.27
CA GLY A 16 -11.92 5.03 -0.74
C GLY A 16 -11.86 6.23 -1.69
N LYS A 17 -11.43 7.41 -1.20
CA LYS A 17 -11.20 8.58 -2.06
C LYS A 17 -10.07 8.35 -3.07
N LEU A 18 -8.99 7.69 -2.64
CA LEU A 18 -7.84 7.38 -3.50
C LEU A 18 -8.16 6.26 -4.51
N GLU A 19 -8.92 5.24 -4.12
CA GLU A 19 -9.39 4.19 -5.04
C GLU A 19 -10.29 4.75 -6.15
N LEU A 20 -11.14 5.72 -5.81
CA LEU A 20 -12.00 6.42 -6.76
C LEU A 20 -11.29 7.53 -7.53
N SER A 21 -10.08 7.90 -7.13
CA SER A 21 -9.31 8.93 -7.81
C SER A 21 -8.74 8.34 -9.10
N SER A 22 -9.13 8.93 -10.24
CA SER A 22 -8.48 8.64 -11.52
C SER A 22 -7.14 9.37 -11.55
N LEU A 23 -6.15 8.83 -10.83
CA LEU A 23 -4.77 9.26 -11.00
C LEU A 23 -4.38 8.95 -12.45
N ARG A 24 -3.78 9.93 -13.11
CA ARG A 24 -3.42 9.80 -14.51
C ARG A 24 -2.22 8.85 -14.66
N ASP A 25 -2.22 8.07 -15.73
CA ASP A 25 -1.19 7.05 -16.00
C ASP A 25 0.22 7.65 -16.17
N ASP A 26 0.33 8.92 -16.59
CA ASP A 26 1.59 9.66 -16.67
C ASP A 26 2.20 9.96 -15.29
N VAL A 27 1.38 9.98 -14.23
CA VAL A 27 1.83 10.13 -12.84
C VAL A 27 2.21 8.78 -12.24
N LEU A 28 1.43 7.74 -12.53
CA LEU A 28 1.68 6.40 -11.97
C LEU A 28 2.75 5.62 -12.74
N LEU A 29 3.13 6.02 -13.95
CA LEU A 29 4.13 5.32 -14.78
C LEU A 29 3.81 3.83 -14.97
N ASN A 30 2.53 3.49 -15.16
CA ASN A 30 1.99 2.12 -15.18
C ASN A 30 2.09 1.36 -13.85
N SER A 31 2.34 2.05 -12.73
CA SER A 31 2.32 1.43 -11.41
C SER A 31 0.89 1.22 -10.92
N ILE A 32 0.70 0.20 -10.08
CA ILE A 32 -0.56 -0.05 -9.39
C ILE A 32 -0.53 0.75 -8.08
N LEU A 33 -1.46 1.70 -7.92
CA LEU A 33 -1.66 2.40 -6.66
C LEU A 33 -2.42 1.49 -5.69
N VAL A 34 -1.88 1.31 -4.49
CA VAL A 34 -2.51 0.53 -3.41
C VAL A 34 -2.65 1.41 -2.18
N PRO A 35 -3.76 2.14 -2.03
CA PRO A 35 -4.02 2.89 -0.81
C PRO A 35 -4.36 1.94 0.34
N VAL A 36 -3.78 2.17 1.51
CA VAL A 36 -4.01 1.38 2.72
C VAL A 36 -4.14 2.30 3.93
N SER A 37 -4.92 1.86 4.92
CA SER A 37 -5.11 2.64 6.14
C SER A 37 -4.08 2.27 7.22
N GLU A 38 -3.62 3.26 7.99
CA GLU A 38 -2.87 3.06 9.23
C GLU A 38 -3.70 2.36 10.31
N SER A 39 -5.04 2.44 10.24
CA SER A 39 -5.95 1.82 11.21
C SER A 39 -5.76 0.30 11.31
N ALA A 40 -5.30 -0.33 10.22
CA ALA A 40 -5.07 -1.76 10.12
C ALA A 40 -3.66 -2.17 10.59
N TRP A 41 -2.83 -1.25 11.10
CA TRP A 41 -1.51 -1.58 11.63
C TRP A 41 -1.62 -2.37 12.94
N ASN A 42 -0.84 -3.45 13.03
CA ASN A 42 -0.69 -4.22 14.27
C ASN A 42 0.33 -3.56 15.20
N GLY A 43 0.02 -2.36 15.70
CA GLY A 43 0.84 -1.64 16.67
C GLY A 43 0.84 -0.12 16.47
N ALA A 44 1.46 0.60 17.42
CA ALA A 44 1.55 2.05 17.34
C ALA A 44 2.49 2.51 16.22
N ALA A 45 2.14 3.63 15.58
CA ALA A 45 3.04 4.34 14.68
C ALA A 45 4.37 4.66 15.39
N GLY A 46 5.50 4.52 14.67
CA GLY A 46 6.83 4.80 15.21
C GLY A 46 7.56 3.63 15.87
N ASN A 47 7.03 2.41 15.79
CA ASN A 47 7.73 1.20 16.27
C ASN A 47 8.83 0.68 15.31
N GLY A 48 9.10 1.39 14.21
CA GLY A 48 10.07 1.01 13.19
C GLY A 48 9.59 -0.04 12.19
N LEU A 49 8.36 -0.54 12.31
CA LEU A 49 7.78 -1.59 11.46
C LEU A 49 6.74 -1.05 10.45
N GLY A 50 6.56 0.26 10.34
CA GLY A 50 5.52 0.87 9.49
C GLY A 50 5.59 0.42 8.03
N THR A 51 6.80 0.26 7.48
CA THR A 51 6.97 -0.24 6.10
C THR A 51 6.49 -1.69 5.95
N LEU A 52 6.74 -2.56 6.93
CA LEU A 52 6.26 -3.94 6.90
C LEU A 52 4.73 -3.98 6.94
N PHE A 53 4.11 -3.23 7.86
CA PHE A 53 2.65 -3.17 7.96
C PHE A 53 2.00 -2.59 6.71
N ALA A 54 2.61 -1.59 6.08
CA ALA A 54 2.14 -1.06 4.81
C ALA A 54 2.12 -2.14 3.71
N ILE A 55 3.18 -2.95 3.61
CA ILE A 55 3.28 -4.03 2.62
C ILE A 55 2.31 -5.17 2.93
N GLU A 56 2.15 -5.56 4.20
CA GLU A 56 1.18 -6.57 4.63
C GLU A 56 -0.25 -6.13 4.33
N ASN A 57 -0.60 -4.88 4.64
CA ASN A 57 -1.92 -4.33 4.34
C ASN A 57 -2.17 -4.25 2.84
N ALA A 58 -1.17 -3.84 2.06
CA ALA A 58 -1.26 -3.83 0.61
C ALA A 58 -1.45 -5.24 0.06
N SER A 59 -0.74 -6.22 0.62
CA SER A 59 -0.86 -7.64 0.25
C SER A 59 -2.28 -8.16 0.46
N ASN A 60 -2.87 -7.83 1.61
CA ASN A 60 -4.25 -8.17 1.94
C ASN A 60 -5.26 -7.48 1.00
N ALA A 61 -5.05 -6.20 0.69
CA ALA A 61 -5.94 -5.42 -0.17
C ALA A 61 -6.01 -5.97 -1.61
N ILE A 62 -4.89 -6.45 -2.15
CA ILE A 62 -4.81 -6.96 -3.53
C ILE A 62 -4.89 -8.49 -3.63
N GLY A 63 -4.91 -9.20 -2.50
CA GLY A 63 -4.95 -10.67 -2.46
C GLY A 63 -3.68 -11.36 -2.96
N LYS A 64 -2.51 -10.71 -2.85
CA LYS A 64 -1.21 -11.21 -3.30
C LYS A 64 -0.16 -10.98 -2.22
N ASP A 65 0.70 -11.96 -1.97
CA ASP A 65 1.80 -11.82 -1.01
C ASP A 65 2.92 -10.94 -1.58
N LEU A 66 2.88 -9.64 -1.26
CA LEU A 66 3.93 -8.68 -1.64
C LEU A 66 5.17 -8.79 -0.74
N VAL A 67 5.02 -9.33 0.48
CA VAL A 67 6.13 -9.46 1.44
C VAL A 67 7.16 -10.45 0.88
N GLU A 68 6.72 -11.59 0.39
CA GLU A 68 7.61 -12.58 -0.24
C GLU A 68 8.23 -12.06 -1.55
N GLU A 69 7.49 -11.26 -2.32
CA GLU A 69 8.03 -10.65 -3.55
C GLU A 69 9.16 -9.66 -3.25
N VAL A 70 9.04 -8.85 -2.19
CA VAL A 70 10.09 -7.93 -1.75
C VAL A 70 11.30 -8.70 -1.23
N LYS A 71 11.12 -9.76 -0.42
CA LYS A 71 12.23 -10.58 0.11
C LYS A 71 13.05 -11.27 -0.98
N GLN A 72 12.44 -11.68 -2.08
CA GLN A 72 13.13 -12.36 -3.17
C GLN A 72 13.90 -11.41 -4.10
N ARG A 73 13.61 -10.09 -4.02
CA ARG A 73 14.15 -9.08 -4.95
C ARG A 73 15.02 -8.01 -4.28
N GLY A 74 14.99 -7.89 -2.95
CA GLY A 74 15.88 -7.05 -2.16
C GLY A 74 17.20 -7.74 -1.84
#